data_AF-A0A0Q4P085-F1
#
_entry.id   AF-A0A0Q4P085-F1
#
_cell.length_a   1.000
_cell.length_b   1.000
_cell.length_c   1.000
_cell.angle_alpha   90.00
_cell.angle_beta   90.00
_cell.angle_gamma   90.00
#
_symmetry.space_group_name_H-M   'P 1'
#
loop_
_entity.id
_entity.type
_entity.pdbx_description
1 polymer ?
#
loop_
_entity_poly.entity_id
_entity_poly.type
_entity_poly.pdbx_seq_one_letter_code
_entity_poly.pdbx_strand_id
1 'polypeptide(L)'
;MSRTPYLSQRRICAYNRLQVDVIAMTYIVRFHKPKGPIGEHTREACNSMIQQAFKLFRREAGMPHFRVLIPDEPFTLADLAILVTRLTAAGIMFEDRYAHYKANGKFHKSFRVLAPALDADGFPSKHT
;
A
#
# COMPACT_ATOMS: atom_id res chain seq x y z
N MET A 1 -27.03 -5.95 18.50
CA MET A 1 -26.70 -4.78 17.64
C MET A 1 -25.24 -4.85 17.25
N SER A 2 -24.92 -5.23 16.00
CA SER A 2 -23.54 -5.19 15.52
C SER A 2 -23.12 -3.72 15.36
N ARG A 3 -22.36 -3.19 16.32
CA ARG A 3 -21.79 -1.85 16.20
C ARG A 3 -20.89 -1.84 14.97
N THR A 4 -21.20 -0.98 14.01
CA THR A 4 -20.31 -0.71 12.88
C THR A 4 -18.93 -0.33 13.42
N PRO A 5 -17.85 -0.97 12.95
CA PRO A 5 -16.53 -0.71 13.51
C PRO A 5 -16.13 0.74 13.20
N TYR A 6 -15.62 1.45 14.20
CA TYR A 6 -15.27 2.88 14.10
C TYR A 6 -13.76 3.11 14.13
N LEU A 7 -13.27 4.04 13.32
CA LEU A 7 -11.88 4.49 13.27
C LEU A 7 -11.74 5.91 13.79
N SER A 8 -10.77 6.14 14.67
CA SER A 8 -10.32 7.50 15.01
C SER A 8 -9.73 8.20 13.78
N GLN A 9 -9.84 9.54 13.71
CA GLN A 9 -9.25 10.34 12.64
C GLN A 9 -7.77 10.06 12.38
N ARG A 10 -6.98 9.87 13.45
CA ARG A 10 -5.55 9.51 13.36
C ARG A 10 -5.31 8.23 12.58
N ARG A 11 -6.17 7.22 12.73
CA ARG A 11 -6.08 5.93 12.01
C ARG A 11 -6.47 6.09 10.54
N ILE A 12 -7.46 6.93 10.25
CA ILE A 12 -7.86 7.26 8.87
C ILE A 12 -6.69 7.93 8.14
N CYS A 13 -6.07 8.95 8.75
CA CYS A 13 -4.89 9.60 8.16
C CYS A 13 -3.71 8.63 7.99
N ALA A 14 -3.47 7.74 8.95
CA ALA A 14 -2.42 6.72 8.85
C ALA A 14 -2.69 5.73 7.69
N TYR A 15 -3.94 5.30 7.52
CA TYR A 15 -4.34 4.46 6.39
C TYR A 15 -4.11 5.15 5.05
N ASN A 16 -4.55 6.41 4.92
CA ASN A 16 -4.40 7.17 3.68
C ASN A 16 -2.92 7.34 3.30
N ARG A 17 -2.03 7.61 4.28
CA ARG A 17 -0.58 7.69 4.05
C ARG A 17 0.00 6.36 3.56
N LEU A 18 -0.32 5.26 4.24
CA LEU A 18 0.10 3.92 3.82
C LEU A 18 -0.37 3.60 2.39
N GLN A 19 -1.61 3.98 2.04
CA GLN A 19 -2.14 3.73 0.70
C GLN A 19 -1.40 4.50 -0.39
N VAL A 20 -0.96 5.72 -0.13
CA VAL A 20 -0.14 6.48 -1.09
C VAL A 20 1.14 5.72 -1.42
N ASP A 21 1.86 5.22 -0.40
CA ASP A 21 3.09 4.46 -0.59
C ASP A 21 2.84 3.13 -1.32
N VAL A 22 1.77 2.41 -0.96
CA VAL A 22 1.39 1.15 -1.60
C VAL A 22 1.02 1.36 -3.07
N ILE A 23 0.29 2.43 -3.41
CA ILE A 23 -0.07 2.76 -4.79
C ILE A 23 1.18 3.09 -5.60
N ALA A 24 2.09 3.92 -5.07
CA ALA A 24 3.34 4.24 -5.72
C ALA A 24 4.18 2.99 -6.02
N MET A 25 4.34 2.10 -5.03
CA MET A 25 5.09 0.87 -5.20
C MET A 25 4.40 -0.12 -6.15
N THR A 26 3.07 -0.22 -6.09
CA THR A 26 2.27 -1.02 -7.04
C THR A 26 2.47 -0.54 -8.46
N TYR A 27 2.48 0.77 -8.67
CA TYR A 27 2.69 1.36 -9.98
C TYR A 27 4.09 1.01 -10.52
N ILE A 28 5.15 1.18 -9.73
CA ILE A 28 6.51 0.84 -10.14
C ILE A 28 6.63 -0.64 -10.50
N VAL A 29 6.13 -1.53 -9.64
CA VAL A 29 6.20 -2.99 -9.86
C VAL A 29 5.43 -3.39 -11.12
N ARG A 30 4.24 -2.84 -11.35
CA ARG A 30 3.36 -3.28 -12.47
C ARG A 30 3.71 -2.64 -13.81
N PHE A 31 3.99 -1.34 -13.83
CA PHE A 31 4.13 -0.56 -15.06
C PHE A 31 5.59 -0.34 -15.45
N HIS A 32 6.44 0.07 -14.51
CA HIS A 32 7.85 0.31 -14.82
C HIS A 32 8.69 -0.96 -14.90
N LYS A 33 8.27 -2.04 -14.24
CA LYS A 33 8.95 -3.36 -14.27
C LYS A 33 10.48 -3.20 -14.09
N PRO A 34 10.93 -2.62 -12.97
CA PRO A 34 12.34 -2.33 -12.76
C PRO A 34 13.19 -3.60 -12.90
N LYS A 35 14.40 -3.45 -13.43
CA LYS A 35 15.38 -4.54 -13.60
C LYS A 35 16.56 -4.32 -12.68
N GLY A 36 17.19 -5.41 -12.26
CA GLY A 36 18.40 -5.38 -11.42
C GLY A 36 18.14 -5.66 -9.94
N PRO A 37 19.18 -5.50 -9.10
CA PRO A 37 19.08 -5.78 -7.68
C PRO A 37 18.22 -4.73 -6.96
N ILE A 38 17.56 -5.14 -5.88
CA ILE A 38 16.87 -4.21 -4.98
C ILE A 38 17.90 -3.56 -4.07
N GLY A 39 18.00 -2.23 -4.16
CA GLY A 39 18.85 -1.43 -3.28
C GLY A 39 18.33 -1.34 -1.84
N GLU A 40 19.21 -0.95 -0.94
CA GLU A 40 18.93 -0.79 0.50
C GLU A 40 17.76 0.16 0.77
N HIS A 41 17.71 1.33 0.11
CA HIS A 41 16.64 2.30 0.29
C HIS A 41 15.24 1.75 -0.03
N THR A 42 15.12 0.90 -1.06
CA THR A 42 13.84 0.25 -1.39
C THR A 42 13.43 -0.73 -0.28
N ARG A 43 14.40 -1.44 0.32
CA ARG A 43 14.15 -2.33 1.47
C ARG A 43 13.72 -1.54 2.71
N GLU A 44 14.38 -0.42 2.99
CA GLU A 44 14.01 0.48 4.10
C GLU A 44 12.60 1.06 3.92
N ALA A 45 12.25 1.47 2.70
CA ALA A 45 10.91 1.94 2.36
C ALA A 45 9.87 0.83 2.56
N CYS A 46 10.17 -0.41 2.14
CA CYS A 46 9.31 -1.56 2.39
C CYS A 46 9.11 -1.83 3.88
N ASN A 47 10.19 -1.79 4.67
CA ASN A 47 10.12 -1.95 6.12
C ASN A 47 9.28 -0.85 6.77
N SER A 48 9.39 0.39 6.30
CA SER A 48 8.56 1.50 6.77
C SER A 48 7.07 1.26 6.50
N MET A 49 6.72 0.80 5.29
CA MET A 49 5.34 0.42 4.95
C MET A 49 4.84 -0.74 5.81
N ILE A 50 5.65 -1.79 6.01
CA ILE A 50 5.32 -2.95 6.85
C ILE A 50 5.01 -2.49 8.29
N GLN A 51 5.84 -1.61 8.85
CA GLN A 51 5.64 -1.09 10.21
C GLN A 51 4.36 -0.26 10.34
N GLN A 52 4.04 0.56 9.33
CA GLN A 52 2.78 1.31 9.29
C GLN A 52 1.57 0.37 9.19
N ALA A 53 1.63 -0.61 8.28
CA ALA A 53 0.61 -1.63 8.12
C ALA A 53 0.38 -2.41 9.42
N PHE A 54 1.46 -2.83 10.10
CA PHE A 54 1.37 -3.53 11.38
C PHE A 54 0.68 -2.68 12.44
N LYS A 55 1.08 -1.42 12.61
CA LYS A 55 0.45 -0.50 13.58
C LYS A 55 -1.05 -0.32 13.31
N LEU A 56 -1.45 -0.30 12.04
CA LEU A 56 -2.82 -0.09 11.63
C LEU A 56 -3.69 -1.36 11.77
N PHE A 57 -3.16 -2.50 11.30
CA PHE A 57 -3.90 -3.74 11.11
C PHE A 57 -3.83 -4.69 12.30
N ARG A 58 -2.83 -4.57 13.20
CA ARG A 58 -2.70 -5.49 14.36
C ARG A 58 -3.92 -5.56 15.27
N ARG A 59 -4.78 -4.53 15.26
CA ARG A 59 -6.00 -4.44 16.08
C ARG A 59 -7.23 -5.01 15.39
N GLU A 60 -7.10 -5.43 14.15
CA GLU A 60 -8.20 -5.89 13.32
C GLU A 60 -8.13 -7.42 13.19
N ALA A 61 -9.13 -8.12 13.75
CA ALA A 61 -9.20 -9.57 13.65
C ALA A 61 -9.22 -10.03 12.19
N GLY A 62 -8.43 -11.04 11.83
CA GLY A 62 -8.39 -11.59 10.46
C GLY A 62 -7.57 -10.79 9.45
N MET A 63 -6.86 -9.73 9.88
CA MET A 63 -5.91 -9.04 9.00
C MET A 63 -4.58 -9.79 8.88
N PRO A 64 -3.93 -9.74 7.70
CA PRO A 64 -2.66 -10.41 7.49
C PRO A 64 -1.53 -9.75 8.28
N HIS A 65 -0.57 -10.59 8.69
CA HIS A 65 0.67 -10.16 9.33
C HIS A 65 1.80 -10.11 8.31
N PHE A 66 2.66 -9.10 8.46
CA PHE A 66 3.80 -8.85 7.58
C PHE A 66 5.08 -8.98 8.39
N ARG A 67 6.01 -9.81 7.90
CA ARG A 67 7.34 -9.95 8.47
C ARG A 67 8.19 -8.77 7.99
N VAL A 68 8.93 -8.15 8.90
CA VAL A 68 9.95 -7.14 8.57
C VAL A 68 11.09 -7.80 7.80
N LEU A 69 11.58 -7.13 6.77
CA LEU A 69 12.69 -7.61 5.95
C LEU A 69 14.00 -7.50 6.74
N ILE A 70 14.77 -8.59 6.77
CA ILE A 70 16.08 -8.64 7.41
C ILE A 70 17.14 -8.14 6.41
N PRO A 71 18.08 -7.26 6.78
CA PRO A 71 19.08 -6.70 5.87
C PRO A 71 19.95 -7.75 5.14
N ASP A 72 20.29 -8.84 5.81
CA ASP A 72 21.18 -9.87 5.25
C ASP A 72 20.43 -10.97 4.48
N GLU A 73 19.09 -10.97 4.53
CA GLU A 73 18.30 -11.93 3.76
C GLU A 73 18.20 -11.49 2.28
N PRO A 74 18.26 -12.44 1.32
CA PRO A 74 17.96 -12.14 -0.07
C PRO A 74 16.56 -11.53 -0.21
N PHE A 75 16.47 -10.41 -0.90
CA PHE A 75 15.19 -9.76 -1.21
C PHE A 75 15.16 -9.41 -2.69
N THR A 76 14.43 -10.22 -3.45
CA THR A 76 14.37 -10.14 -4.91
C THR A 76 13.19 -9.28 -5.38
N LEU A 77 13.18 -8.94 -6.67
CA LEU A 77 12.03 -8.27 -7.31
C LEU A 77 10.74 -9.08 -7.21
N ALA A 78 10.83 -10.42 -7.21
CA ALA A 78 9.68 -11.28 -7.00
C ALA A 78 9.12 -11.12 -5.58
N ASP A 79 10.01 -11.07 -4.57
CA ASP A 79 9.61 -10.86 -3.17
C ASP A 79 8.96 -9.48 -2.97
N LEU A 80 9.50 -8.44 -3.61
CA LEU A 80 8.90 -7.12 -3.63
C LEU A 80 7.50 -7.14 -4.24
N ALA A 81 7.33 -7.79 -5.41
CA ALA A 81 6.03 -7.88 -6.06
C ALA A 81 4.99 -8.62 -5.21
N ILE A 82 5.41 -9.70 -4.52
CA ILE A 82 4.57 -10.44 -3.57
C ILE A 82 4.20 -9.55 -2.38
N LEU A 83 5.18 -8.88 -1.78
CA LEU A 83 4.95 -7.99 -0.63
C LEU A 83 3.94 -6.88 -0.97
N VAL A 84 4.14 -6.19 -2.10
CA VAL A 84 3.27 -5.11 -2.55
C VAL A 84 1.87 -5.64 -2.81
N THR A 85 1.73 -6.76 -3.51
CA THR A 85 0.42 -7.41 -3.74
C THR A 85 -0.29 -7.75 -2.44
N ARG A 86 0.43 -8.29 -1.44
CA ARG A 86 -0.14 -8.61 -0.12
C ARG A 86 -0.55 -7.36 0.65
N LEU A 87 0.23 -6.28 0.59
CA LEU A 87 -0.13 -5.00 1.20
C LEU A 87 -1.37 -4.39 0.54
N THR A 88 -1.47 -4.45 -0.79
CA THR A 88 -2.66 -4.02 -1.53
C THR A 88 -3.90 -4.83 -1.11
N ALA A 89 -3.79 -6.16 -1.05
CA ALA A 89 -4.89 -7.02 -0.63
C ALA A 89 -5.35 -6.72 0.80
N ALA A 90 -4.42 -6.48 1.73
CA ALA A 90 -4.75 -6.05 3.08
C ALA A 90 -5.47 -4.70 3.10
N GLY A 91 -5.03 -3.74 2.28
CA GLY A 91 -5.73 -2.47 2.09
C GLY A 91 -7.20 -2.67 1.68
N ILE A 92 -7.44 -3.55 0.70
CA ILE A 92 -8.80 -3.89 0.24
C ILE A 92 -9.63 -4.50 1.39
N MET A 93 -9.11 -5.50 2.09
CA MET A 93 -9.81 -6.12 3.23
C MET A 93 -10.16 -5.10 4.32
N PHE A 94 -9.24 -4.15 4.58
CA PHE A 94 -9.47 -3.08 5.53
C PHE A 94 -10.56 -2.12 5.03
N GLU A 95 -10.54 -1.71 3.77
CA GLU A 95 -11.59 -0.88 3.18
C GLU A 95 -12.95 -1.54 3.23
N ASP A 96 -13.04 -2.83 2.92
CA ASP A 96 -14.30 -3.56 2.89
C ASP A 96 -14.92 -3.64 4.30
N ARG A 97 -14.10 -3.86 5.34
CA ARG A 97 -14.54 -3.79 6.74
C ARG A 97 -15.08 -2.41 7.13
N TYR A 98 -14.53 -1.37 6.53
CA TYR A 98 -14.81 0.02 6.83
C TYR A 98 -15.52 0.74 5.67
N ALA A 99 -16.34 0.01 4.90
CA ALA A 99 -16.94 0.51 3.65
C ALA A 99 -17.74 1.81 3.81
N HIS A 100 -18.31 2.07 4.98
CA HIS A 100 -19.00 3.32 5.29
C HIS A 100 -18.07 4.55 5.28
N TYR A 101 -16.79 4.41 5.61
CA TYR A 101 -15.81 5.50 5.44
C TYR A 101 -15.44 5.74 3.99
N LYS A 102 -15.47 4.70 3.15
CA LYS A 102 -15.28 4.80 1.71
C LYS A 102 -16.47 5.51 1.04
N ALA A 103 -17.69 5.14 1.40
CA ALA A 103 -18.92 5.79 0.91
C ALA A 103 -18.95 7.29 1.26
N ASN A 104 -18.45 7.64 2.46
CA ASN A 104 -18.39 9.03 2.95
C ASN A 104 -17.13 9.79 2.50
N GLY A 105 -16.29 9.23 1.64
CA GLY A 105 -15.07 9.88 1.11
C GLY A 105 -13.98 10.16 2.14
N LYS A 106 -14.02 9.55 3.34
CA LYS A 106 -12.99 9.73 4.38
C LYS A 106 -11.71 8.94 4.10
N PHE A 107 -11.85 7.79 3.46
CA PHE A 107 -10.71 7.19 2.78
C PHE A 107 -10.47 7.95 1.49
N HIS A 108 -9.21 8.31 1.24
CA HIS A 108 -8.85 8.83 -0.08
C HIS A 108 -9.38 7.83 -1.10
N LYS A 109 -10.03 8.32 -2.16
CA LYS A 109 -10.42 7.44 -3.26
C LYS A 109 -9.15 6.70 -3.64
N SER A 110 -9.12 5.40 -3.36
CA SER A 110 -8.07 4.53 -3.85
C SER A 110 -8.09 4.77 -5.35
N PHE A 111 -7.10 5.47 -5.90
CA PHE A 111 -6.87 5.49 -7.33
C PHE A 111 -6.52 4.03 -7.63
N ARG A 112 -7.55 3.21 -7.83
CA ARG A 112 -7.45 1.83 -8.30
C ARG A 112 -7.02 1.97 -9.75
N VAL A 113 -5.76 2.35 -9.90
CA VAL A 113 -4.97 2.43 -11.12
C VAL A 113 -5.82 2.72 -12.36
N LEU A 114 -6.26 3.96 -12.50
CA LEU A 114 -6.11 4.62 -13.79
C LEU A 114 -4.69 5.16 -13.75
N ALA A 115 -3.73 4.38 -14.24
CA ALA A 115 -2.41 4.93 -14.47
C ALA A 115 -2.60 6.17 -15.38
N PRO A 116 -2.06 7.35 -15.02
CA PRO A 116 -2.07 8.48 -15.94
C PRO A 116 -1.38 8.06 -17.24
N ALA A 117 -1.85 8.58 -18.38
CA ALA A 117 -1.06 8.49 -19.61
C ALA A 117 0.32 9.04 -19.28
N LEU A 118 1.38 8.27 -19.52
CA LEU A 118 2.73 8.73 -19.28
C LEU A 118 3.20 9.46 -20.53
N ASP A 119 3.99 10.51 -20.35
CA ASP A 119 4.72 11.11 -21.46
C ASP A 119 5.87 10.19 -21.91
N ALA A 120 6.55 10.58 -22.98
CA ALA A 120 7.67 9.82 -23.56
C ALA A 120 8.86 9.65 -22.59
N ASP A 121 8.92 10.47 -21.53
CA ASP A 121 9.99 10.49 -20.53
C ASP A 121 9.66 9.65 -19.28
N GLY A 122 8.48 9.04 -19.23
CA GLY A 122 8.04 8.20 -18.11
C GLY A 122 7.47 8.97 -16.92
N PHE A 123 7.14 10.25 -17.11
CA PHE A 123 6.45 11.07 -16.12
C PHE A 123 4.94 11.11 -16.39
N PRO A 124 4.10 11.41 -15.39
CA PRO A 124 2.67 11.61 -15.61
C PRO A 124 2.43 12.71 -16.65
N SER A 125 1.62 12.43 -17.68
CA SER A 125 1.26 13.38 -18.74
C SER A 125 0.80 14.70 -18.14
N LYS A 126 1.35 15.81 -18.62
CA LYS A 126 0.94 17.18 -18.26
C LYS A 126 -0.45 17.54 -18.80
N HIS A 127 -1.04 16.66 -19.61
CA HIS A 127 -2.38 16.80 -20.17
C HIS A 127 -3.28 15.70 -19.61
N THR A 128 -4.02 16.04 -18.55
CA THR A 128 -5.21 15.35 -18.04
C THR A 128 -6.25 16.39 -17.66
#